data_AF-A0A5B7EL21-F1
#
_entry.id   AF-A0A5B7EL21-F1
#
_cell.length_a   1.000
_cell.length_b   1.000
_cell.length_c   1.000
_cell.angle_alpha   90.00
_cell.angle_beta   90.00
_cell.angle_gamma   90.00
#
_symmetry.space_group_name_H-M   'P 1'
#
loop_
_entity.id
_entity.type
_entity.pdbx_description
1 polymer ?
#
loop_
_entity_poly.entity_id
_entity_poly.type
_entity_poly.pdbx_seq_one_letter_code
_entity_poly.pdbx_strand_id
1 'polypeptide(L)'
;MMAGGVGIPGIKWCGSEGDYNVMVMELLGPSLEDLFNFCSRKFSLKTVLLLADQLITRIEYIHSKNFIHRDIKPDNFLMGLGKKGNLVYIIDFGLAKKYRDSRTHQHIPYRENKNLTGTARYASVNTHLGIVCAESPDTTGLTSYLFAVSGGRSQVPSRDRNMF
;
A
#
# COMPACT_ATOMS: atom_id res chain seq x y z
N MET A 1 9.22 -10.89 -10.07
CA MET A 1 9.84 -9.55 -9.85
C MET A 1 9.92 -9.14 -8.37
N MET A 2 9.04 -9.61 -7.47
CA MET A 2 9.13 -9.37 -6.01
C MET A 2 9.19 -10.64 -5.15
N ALA A 3 9.28 -11.81 -5.78
CA ALA A 3 9.30 -13.12 -5.11
C ALA A 3 10.47 -13.26 -4.12
N GLY A 4 10.24 -13.97 -3.01
CA GLY A 4 11.23 -14.23 -1.96
C GLY A 4 11.29 -13.17 -0.86
N GLY A 5 10.54 -12.07 -0.97
CA GLY A 5 10.42 -11.07 0.08
C GLY A 5 9.52 -11.52 1.22
N VAL A 6 9.89 -11.19 2.46
CA VAL A 6 9.05 -11.41 3.63
C VAL A 6 7.76 -10.60 3.49
N GLY A 7 6.61 -11.26 3.63
CA GLY A 7 5.28 -10.63 3.50
C GLY A 7 4.90 -10.27 2.06
N ILE A 8 5.50 -10.92 1.05
CA ILE A 8 4.99 -10.94 -0.32
C ILE A 8 4.31 -12.30 -0.58
N PRO A 9 3.05 -12.34 -1.01
CA PRO A 9 2.38 -13.61 -1.28
C PRO A 9 3.04 -14.35 -2.44
N GLY A 10 3.17 -15.67 -2.30
CA GLY A 10 3.66 -16.51 -3.38
C GLY A 10 2.66 -16.58 -4.55
N ILE A 11 3.12 -16.33 -5.77
CA ILE A 11 2.32 -16.59 -6.99
C ILE A 11 2.48 -18.08 -7.34
N LYS A 12 1.37 -18.80 -7.42
CA LYS A 12 1.34 -20.23 -7.77
C LYS A 12 1.22 -20.45 -9.26
N TRP A 13 0.40 -19.62 -9.93
CA TRP A 13 0.18 -19.73 -11.37
C TRP A 13 -0.32 -18.40 -11.95
N CYS A 14 0.03 -18.13 -13.20
CA CYS A 14 -0.55 -17.06 -14.00
C CYS A 14 -0.71 -17.52 -15.45
N GLY A 15 -1.81 -17.16 -16.07
CA GLY A 15 -2.11 -17.51 -17.45
C GLY A 15 -3.43 -16.94 -17.92
N SER A 16 -3.87 -17.36 -19.09
CA SER A 16 -5.14 -16.95 -19.68
C SER A 16 -6.03 -18.18 -19.84
N GLU A 17 -7.29 -18.06 -19.44
CA GLU A 17 -8.32 -19.08 -19.59
C GLU A 17 -9.51 -18.44 -20.32
N GLY A 18 -9.69 -18.81 -21.59
CA GLY A 18 -10.61 -18.11 -22.49
C GLY A 18 -10.27 -16.62 -22.62
N ASP A 19 -11.26 -15.77 -22.34
CA ASP A 19 -11.13 -14.31 -22.40
C ASP A 19 -10.61 -13.68 -21.08
N TYR A 20 -10.27 -14.49 -20.08
CA TYR A 20 -9.86 -14.02 -18.77
C TYR A 20 -8.37 -14.24 -18.52
N ASN A 21 -7.72 -13.21 -17.96
CA ASN A 21 -6.40 -13.37 -17.35
C ASN A 21 -6.59 -13.79 -15.89
N VAL A 22 -5.97 -14.91 -15.51
CA VAL A 22 -6.15 -15.53 -14.20
C VAL A 22 -4.81 -15.60 -13.47
N MET A 23 -4.81 -15.21 -12.21
CA MET A 23 -3.65 -15.28 -11.32
C MET A 23 -4.04 -16.02 -10.04
N VAL A 24 -3.32 -17.09 -9.73
CA VAL A 24 -3.48 -17.89 -8.51
C VAL A 24 -2.33 -17.58 -7.57
N MET A 25 -2.65 -17.20 -6.34
CA MET A 25 -1.67 -16.80 -5.32
C MET A 25 -1.93 -17.46 -3.95
N GLU A 26 -0.99 -17.31 -3.02
CA GLU A 26 -1.11 -17.72 -1.62
C GLU A 26 -2.37 -17.10 -1.00
N LEU A 27 -3.20 -17.94 -0.36
CA LEU A 27 -4.34 -17.48 0.41
C LEU A 27 -3.86 -16.83 1.71
N LEU A 28 -4.36 -15.65 2.00
CA LEU A 28 -4.04 -14.86 3.18
C LEU A 28 -5.26 -14.73 4.10
N GLY A 29 -5.03 -14.20 5.30
CA GLY A 29 -6.06 -13.88 6.28
C GLY A 29 -6.73 -12.52 6.03
N PRO A 30 -7.43 -11.98 7.04
CA PRO A 30 -8.17 -10.72 6.91
C PRO A 30 -7.25 -9.52 6.64
N SER A 31 -7.80 -8.50 6.01
CA SER A 31 -7.11 -7.22 5.81
C SER A 31 -7.00 -6.43 7.12
N LEU A 32 -6.13 -5.42 7.14
CA LEU A 32 -6.07 -4.50 8.27
C LEU A 32 -7.34 -3.66 8.41
N GLU A 33 -8.08 -3.38 7.32
CA GLU A 33 -9.40 -2.71 7.42
C GLU A 33 -10.43 -3.62 8.08
N ASP A 34 -10.46 -4.91 7.73
CA ASP A 34 -11.34 -5.90 8.36
C ASP A 34 -11.07 -5.99 9.87
N LEU A 35 -9.79 -6.10 10.24
CA LEU A 35 -9.37 -6.13 11.65
C LEU A 35 -9.67 -4.83 12.38
N PHE A 36 -9.53 -3.69 11.70
CA PHE A 36 -9.84 -2.39 12.28
C PHE A 36 -11.33 -2.27 12.59
N ASN A 37 -12.19 -2.72 11.67
CA ASN A 37 -13.63 -2.78 11.88
C ASN A 37 -14.02 -3.77 12.99
N PHE A 38 -13.36 -4.93 13.04
CA PHE A 38 -13.53 -5.90 14.12
C PHE A 38 -13.17 -5.32 15.50
N CYS A 39 -12.17 -4.45 15.58
CA CYS A 39 -11.77 -3.75 16.80
C CYS A 39 -12.54 -2.45 17.04
N SER A 40 -13.79 -2.34 16.55
CA SER A 40 -14.63 -1.15 16.71
C SER A 40 -13.94 0.15 16.25
N ARG A 41 -13.16 0.05 15.17
CA ARG A 41 -12.42 1.15 14.54
C ARG A 41 -11.43 1.84 15.47
N LYS A 42 -10.79 1.06 16.35
CA LYS A 42 -9.72 1.56 17.22
C LYS A 42 -8.69 0.48 17.51
N PHE A 43 -7.43 0.75 17.21
CA PHE A 43 -6.32 -0.07 17.66
C PHE A 43 -5.67 0.51 18.92
N SER A 44 -5.11 -0.37 19.74
CA SER A 44 -4.25 0.06 20.85
C SER A 44 -2.92 0.59 20.31
N LEU A 45 -2.27 1.50 21.04
CA LEU A 45 -0.96 2.04 20.65
C LEU A 45 0.06 0.91 20.41
N LYS A 46 0.06 -0.13 21.26
CA LYS A 46 0.90 -1.33 21.06
C LYS A 46 0.69 -1.98 19.70
N THR A 47 -0.57 -2.13 19.27
CA THR A 47 -0.90 -2.73 17.98
C THR A 47 -0.46 -1.83 16.83
N VAL A 48 -0.71 -0.52 16.93
CA VAL A 48 -0.29 0.46 15.92
C VAL A 48 1.23 0.43 15.72
N LEU A 49 2.01 0.39 16.80
CA LEU A 49 3.48 0.35 16.73
C LEU A 49 3.99 -0.97 16.11
N LEU A 50 3.41 -2.11 16.49
CA LEU A 50 3.77 -3.41 15.91
C LEU A 50 3.43 -3.50 14.41
N LEU A 51 2.32 -2.88 13.99
CA LEU A 51 1.96 -2.78 12.59
C LEU A 51 2.90 -1.83 11.85
N ALA A 52 3.20 -0.66 12.41
CA ALA A 52 4.08 0.34 11.80
C ALA A 52 5.45 -0.24 11.42
N ASP A 53 6.07 -0.98 12.33
CA ASP A 53 7.36 -1.66 12.11
C ASP A 53 7.33 -2.57 10.87
N GLN A 54 6.32 -3.43 10.77
CA GLN A 54 6.18 -4.34 9.63
C GLN A 54 5.84 -3.60 8.33
N LEU A 55 4.94 -2.61 8.38
CA LEU A 55 4.48 -1.88 7.21
C LEU A 55 5.61 -1.07 6.56
N ILE A 56 6.43 -0.39 7.37
CA ILE A 56 7.64 0.30 6.90
C ILE A 56 8.54 -0.69 6.18
N THR A 57 8.82 -1.84 6.81
CA THR A 57 9.65 -2.90 6.22
C THR A 57 9.10 -3.40 4.87
N ARG A 58 7.76 -3.49 4.69
CA ARG A 58 7.15 -3.88 3.40
C ARG A 58 7.37 -2.83 2.32
N ILE A 59 7.18 -1.55 2.66
CA ILE A 59 7.36 -0.44 1.72
C ILE A 59 8.84 -0.32 1.33
N GLU A 60 9.75 -0.39 2.30
CA GLU A 60 11.19 -0.40 2.05
C GLU A 60 11.61 -1.55 1.15
N TYR A 61 11.06 -2.75 1.36
CA TYR A 61 11.33 -3.88 0.46
C TYR A 61 10.90 -3.57 -0.98
N ILE A 62 9.72 -3.01 -1.21
CA ILE A 62 9.24 -2.64 -2.55
C ILE A 62 10.15 -1.58 -3.18
N HIS A 63 10.54 -0.57 -2.42
CA HIS A 63 11.43 0.50 -2.88
C HIS A 63 12.83 -0.03 -3.19
N SER A 64 13.32 -1.00 -2.40
CA SER A 64 14.60 -1.69 -2.67
C SER A 64 14.60 -2.40 -4.03
N LYS A 65 13.43 -2.85 -4.51
CA LYS A 65 13.24 -3.44 -5.83
C LYS A 65 13.04 -2.41 -6.96
N ASN A 66 13.19 -1.12 -6.67
CA ASN A 66 13.04 0.00 -7.59
C ASN A 66 11.58 0.31 -7.99
N PHE A 67 10.61 -0.16 -7.21
CA PHE A 67 9.18 0.10 -7.42
C PHE A 67 8.61 1.01 -6.33
N ILE A 68 7.54 1.72 -6.65
CA ILE A 68 6.62 2.35 -5.70
C ILE A 68 5.26 1.67 -5.84
N HIS A 69 4.55 1.47 -4.74
CA HIS A 69 3.27 0.76 -4.72
C HIS A 69 2.13 1.61 -5.29
N ARG A 70 2.05 2.88 -4.88
CA ARG A 70 1.05 3.90 -5.24
C ARG A 70 -0.38 3.67 -4.75
N ASP A 71 -0.68 2.54 -4.12
CA ASP A 71 -1.99 2.32 -3.45
C ASP A 71 -1.83 1.77 -2.03
N ILE A 72 -1.19 2.55 -1.16
CA ILE A 72 -1.04 2.21 0.25
C ILE A 72 -2.36 2.51 0.98
N LYS A 73 -3.05 1.45 1.37
CA LYS A 73 -4.32 1.50 2.13
C LYS A 73 -4.48 0.23 2.98
N PRO A 74 -5.30 0.24 4.04
CA PRO A 74 -5.41 -0.90 4.96
C PRO A 74 -5.94 -2.17 4.29
N ASP A 75 -6.78 -2.03 3.25
CA ASP A 75 -7.30 -3.14 2.46
C ASP A 75 -6.19 -3.93 1.72
N ASN A 76 -5.08 -3.27 1.38
CA ASN A 76 -3.96 -3.88 0.67
C ASN A 76 -2.91 -4.48 1.61
N PHE A 77 -3.17 -4.46 2.92
CA PHE A 77 -2.34 -5.15 3.91
C PHE A 77 -3.13 -6.25 4.58
N LEU A 78 -2.68 -7.49 4.43
CA LEU A 78 -3.38 -8.68 4.94
C LEU A 78 -2.51 -9.40 5.97
N MET A 79 -3.14 -10.02 6.96
CA MET A 79 -2.43 -10.92 7.86
C MET A 79 -2.18 -12.28 7.20
N GLY A 80 -1.11 -12.96 7.57
CA GLY A 80 -0.91 -14.36 7.18
C GLY A 80 -1.89 -15.31 7.87
N LEU A 81 -1.83 -16.59 7.49
CA LEU A 81 -2.62 -17.66 8.10
C LEU A 81 -1.75 -18.58 8.98
N GLY A 82 -2.37 -19.21 9.98
CA GLY A 82 -1.74 -20.21 10.85
C GLY A 82 -0.45 -19.70 11.50
N LYS A 83 0.67 -20.40 11.25
CA LYS A 83 1.99 -20.04 11.81
C LYS A 83 2.52 -18.67 11.35
N LYS A 84 1.97 -18.11 10.26
CA LYS A 84 2.31 -16.77 9.77
C LYS A 84 1.27 -15.71 10.17
N GLY A 85 0.38 -16.01 11.12
CA GLY A 85 -0.72 -15.13 11.54
C GLY A 85 -0.31 -13.78 12.11
N ASN A 86 0.94 -13.64 12.55
CA ASN A 86 1.53 -12.39 13.03
C ASN A 86 2.27 -11.60 11.94
N LEU A 87 2.34 -12.13 10.72
CA LEU A 87 3.06 -11.53 9.61
C LEU A 87 2.09 -10.70 8.75
N VAL A 88 2.42 -9.42 8.54
CA VAL A 88 1.71 -8.56 7.60
C VAL A 88 2.23 -8.81 6.19
N TYR A 89 1.32 -8.93 5.24
CA TYR A 89 1.56 -9.04 3.82
C TYR A 89 1.08 -7.80 3.11
N ILE A 90 1.73 -7.43 2.01
CA ILE A 90 1.24 -6.40 1.08
C ILE A 90 0.80 -7.04 -0.23
N ILE A 91 -0.35 -6.61 -0.73
CA ILE A 91 -0.98 -7.11 -1.96
C ILE A 91 -1.33 -5.96 -2.91
N ASP A 92 -1.84 -6.33 -4.08
CA ASP A 92 -2.34 -5.41 -5.12
C ASP A 92 -1.28 -4.45 -5.69
N PHE A 93 -0.38 -5.04 -6.47
CA PHE A 93 0.61 -4.31 -7.26
C PHE A 93 0.06 -3.78 -8.59
N GLY A 94 -1.27 -3.74 -8.78
CA GLY A 94 -1.88 -3.33 -10.05
C GLY A 94 -1.54 -1.89 -10.43
N LEU A 95 -1.32 -1.02 -9.43
CA LEU A 95 -0.86 0.34 -9.61
C LEU A 95 0.65 0.52 -9.38
N ALA A 96 1.42 -0.53 -9.11
CA ALA A 96 2.85 -0.37 -8.86
C ALA A 96 3.60 0.20 -10.08
N LYS A 97 4.65 0.98 -9.83
CA LYS A 97 5.44 1.60 -10.91
C LYS A 97 6.92 1.63 -10.59
N LYS A 98 7.76 1.35 -11.60
CA LYS A 98 9.21 1.51 -11.48
C LYS A 98 9.56 3.01 -11.36
N TYR A 99 10.26 3.40 -10.29
CA TYR A 99 10.56 4.80 -9.99
C TYR A 99 12.03 5.18 -10.21
N ARG A 100 12.92 4.19 -10.33
CA ARG A 100 14.33 4.41 -10.69
C ARG A 100 14.84 3.29 -11.58
N ASP A 101 15.84 3.60 -12.40
CA ASP A 101 16.52 2.59 -13.20
C ASP A 101 17.25 1.59 -12.29
N SER A 102 17.25 0.31 -12.66
CA SER A 102 17.82 -0.76 -11.84
C SER A 102 19.34 -0.85 -11.92
N ARG A 103 19.97 -0.24 -12.93
CA ARG A 103 21.42 -0.25 -13.15
C ARG A 103 22.04 1.08 -12.78
N THR A 104 21.43 2.19 -13.18
CA THR A 104 21.97 3.54 -12.93
C THR A 104 21.44 4.16 -11.64
N HIS A 105 20.41 3.57 -11.02
CA HIS A 105 19.65 4.14 -9.91
C HIS A 105 19.10 5.55 -10.19
N GLN A 106 19.07 5.97 -11.46
CA GLN A 106 18.57 7.27 -11.85
C GLN A 106 17.07 7.31 -11.64
N HIS A 107 16.62 8.31 -10.87
CA HIS A 107 15.22 8.50 -10.54
C HIS A 107 14.43 8.95 -11.78
N ILE A 108 13.14 8.59 -11.85
CA ILE A 108 12.25 9.14 -12.87
C ILE A 108 12.23 10.68 -12.76
N PRO A 109 12.25 11.39 -13.89
CA PRO A 109 12.21 12.84 -13.88
C PRO A 109 10.90 13.33 -13.28
N TYR A 110 10.97 14.45 -12.57
CA TYR A 110 9.81 15.19 -12.07
C TYR A 110 8.85 15.49 -13.23
N ARG A 111 7.53 15.28 -13.02
CA ARG A 111 6.47 15.62 -13.98
C ARG A 111 5.25 16.12 -13.23
N GLU A 112 4.71 17.24 -13.68
CA GLU A 112 3.43 17.81 -13.23
C GLU A 112 2.28 17.32 -14.12
N ASN A 113 1.02 17.57 -13.71
CA ASN A 113 -0.21 17.23 -14.45
C ASN A 113 -0.47 15.74 -14.65
N LYS A 114 -0.28 14.92 -13.60
CA LYS A 114 -0.77 13.54 -13.62
C LYS A 114 -2.13 13.41 -12.95
N ASN A 115 -3.01 12.63 -13.57
CA ASN A 115 -4.26 12.21 -12.97
C ASN A 115 -4.00 11.53 -11.61
N LEU A 116 -4.86 11.85 -10.64
CA LEU A 116 -4.85 11.22 -9.32
C LEU A 116 -4.84 9.69 -9.49
N THR A 117 -3.83 9.02 -8.92
CA THR A 117 -3.75 7.55 -8.92
C THR A 117 -3.67 7.07 -7.48
N GLY A 118 -4.53 6.09 -7.12
CA GLY A 118 -4.64 5.55 -5.75
C GLY A 118 -5.87 6.06 -4.99
N THR A 119 -6.05 5.59 -3.75
CA THR A 119 -7.21 5.92 -2.91
C THR A 119 -7.10 7.33 -2.29
N ALA A 120 -8.02 8.24 -2.65
CA ALA A 120 -7.97 9.66 -2.29
C ALA A 120 -7.85 9.96 -0.78
N ARG A 121 -8.40 9.10 0.10
CA ARG A 121 -8.35 9.26 1.56
C ARG A 121 -6.94 9.15 2.15
N TYR A 122 -6.06 8.41 1.47
CA TYR A 122 -4.67 8.16 1.91
C TYR A 122 -3.65 8.83 0.97
N ALA A 123 -4.13 9.62 0.00
CA ALA A 123 -3.27 10.35 -0.92
C ALA A 123 -2.65 11.58 -0.22
N SER A 124 -1.38 11.87 -0.54
CA SER A 124 -0.74 13.11 -0.07
C SER A 124 -1.40 14.35 -0.69
N VAL A 125 -1.31 15.51 -0.04
CA VAL A 125 -1.75 16.80 -0.61
C VAL A 125 -1.08 17.05 -1.96
N ASN A 126 0.20 16.69 -2.09
CA ASN A 126 0.94 16.79 -3.36
C ASN A 126 0.39 15.85 -4.43
N THR A 127 -0.01 14.62 -4.06
CA THR A 127 -0.70 13.69 -4.99
C THR A 127 -2.05 14.25 -5.41
N HIS A 128 -2.79 14.88 -4.50
CA HIS A 128 -4.05 15.56 -4.79
C HIS A 128 -3.89 16.76 -5.75
N LEU A 129 -2.72 17.40 -5.74
CA LEU A 129 -2.33 18.50 -6.63
C LEU A 129 -1.58 18.04 -7.89
N GLY A 130 -1.39 16.73 -8.09
CA GLY A 130 -0.66 16.20 -9.26
C GLY A 130 0.86 16.47 -9.25
N ILE A 131 1.43 16.78 -8.08
CA ILE A 131 2.84 17.13 -7.85
C ILE A 131 3.59 15.90 -7.29
N VAL A 132 4.70 15.52 -7.93
CA VAL A 132 5.59 14.44 -7.44
C VAL A 132 6.78 15.06 -6.71
N CYS A 133 6.64 15.40 -5.42
CA CYS A 133 7.78 15.86 -4.60
C CYS A 133 8.61 14.68 -4.05
N ALA A 134 9.79 14.96 -3.50
CA ALA A 134 10.81 13.99 -3.05
C ALA A 134 10.36 12.95 -1.99
N GLU A 135 9.18 13.14 -1.38
CA GLU A 135 8.59 12.18 -0.45
C GLU A 135 7.81 11.12 -1.22
N SER A 136 8.13 9.84 -0.98
CA SER A 136 7.42 8.74 -1.63
C SER A 136 5.93 8.79 -1.24
N PRO A 137 5.00 8.74 -2.21
CA PRO A 137 3.56 8.72 -1.93
C PRO A 137 3.16 7.55 -1.01
N ASP A 138 3.95 6.47 -1.03
CA ASP A 138 3.76 5.32 -0.15
C ASP A 138 4.01 5.68 1.33
N THR A 139 5.04 6.49 1.61
CA THR A 139 5.38 6.93 2.97
C THR A 139 4.31 7.86 3.54
N THR A 140 3.74 8.74 2.71
CA THR A 140 2.64 9.60 3.13
C THR A 140 1.38 8.80 3.42
N GLY A 141 1.00 7.86 2.54
CA GLY A 141 -0.16 7.00 2.75
C GLY A 141 -0.07 6.17 4.03
N LEU A 142 1.13 5.65 4.33
CA LEU A 142 1.37 4.94 5.59
C LEU A 142 1.21 5.85 6.81
N THR A 143 1.78 7.04 6.77
CA THR A 143 1.66 8.02 7.87
C THR A 143 0.19 8.38 8.12
N SER A 144 -0.57 8.66 7.06
CA SER A 144 -2.01 8.95 7.15
C SER A 144 -2.80 7.78 7.75
N TYR A 145 -2.45 6.54 7.38
CA TYR A 145 -3.07 5.35 7.94
C TYR A 145 -2.78 5.20 9.44
N LEU A 146 -1.50 5.24 9.86
CA LEU A 146 -1.10 5.09 11.25
C LEU A 146 -1.70 6.17 12.16
N PHE A 147 -1.80 7.39 11.65
CA PHE A 147 -2.48 8.49 12.33
C PHE A 147 -3.99 8.23 12.49
N ALA A 148 -4.66 7.72 11.46
CA ALA A 148 -6.09 7.43 11.52
C ALA A 148 -6.42 6.31 12.53
N VAL A 149 -5.63 5.22 12.55
CA VAL A 149 -5.92 4.08 13.43
C VAL A 149 -5.53 4.30 14.90
N SER A 150 -4.66 5.27 15.19
CA SER A 150 -4.30 5.67 16.56
C SER A 150 -5.36 6.58 17.22
N GLY A 151 -6.43 6.92 16.51
CA GLY A 151 -7.49 7.81 17.00
C GLY A 151 -7.30 9.28 16.61
N GLY A 152 -6.31 9.58 15.77
CA GLY A 152 -6.17 10.90 15.15
C GLY A 152 -7.30 11.17 14.16
N ARG A 153 -8.01 12.29 14.31
CA ARG A 153 -8.93 12.78 13.27
C ARG A 153 -8.11 13.38 12.15
N SER A 154 -8.10 12.75 10.96
CA SER A 154 -7.46 13.33 9.78
C SER A 154 -8.07 14.71 9.48
N GLN A 155 -7.22 15.73 9.32
CA GLN A 155 -7.63 17.09 8.93
C GLN A 155 -7.84 17.25 7.42
N VAL A 156 -7.92 16.16 6.65
CA VAL A 156 -8.24 16.27 5.23
C VAL A 156 -9.77 16.22 5.10
N PRO A 157 -10.44 17.36 4.81
CA PRO A 157 -11.88 17.34 4.64
C PRO A 157 -12.21 16.45 3.44
N SER A 158 -13.14 15.52 3.64
CA SER A 158 -13.84 14.86 2.55
C SER A 158 -14.56 15.93 1.74
N ARG A 159 -13.90 16.47 0.70
CA ARG A 159 -14.61 17.26 -0.30
C ARG A 159 -15.52 16.31 -1.07
N ASP A 160 -16.77 16.70 -1.13
CA ASP A 160 -17.90 15.93 -1.60
C ASP A 160 -17.66 15.28 -2.96
N ARG A 161 -18.23 14.07 -3.08
CA ARG A 161 -18.55 13.44 -4.35
C ARG A 161 -19.55 14.35 -5.09
N ASN A 162 -19.06 15.37 -5.77
CA ASN A 162 -19.78 16.09 -6.82
C ASN A 162 -18.80 17.04 -7.51
N MET A 163 -18.03 16.50 -8.45
CA MET A 163 -17.88 17.08 -9.78
C MET A 163 -17.11 16.09 -10.65
N PHE A 164 -17.64 15.93 -11.86
CA PHE A 164 -17.13 15.14 -12.98
C PHE A 164 -15.64 15.39 -13.26
#